data_AF-A0A496WR02-F1
#
_entry.id   AF-A0A496WR02-F1
#
_cell.length_a   1.000
_cell.length_b   1.000
_cell.length_c   1.000
_cell.angle_alpha   90.00
_cell.angle_beta   90.00
_cell.angle_gamma   90.00
#
_symmetry.space_group_name_H-M   'P 1'
#
loop_
_entity.id
_entity.type
_entity.pdbx_description
1 polymer ?
#
loop_
_entity_poly.entity_id
_entity_poly.type
_entity_poly.pdbx_seq_one_letter_code
_entity_poly.pdbx_strand_id
1 'polypeptide(L)'
;MTTETLYTLPEQGQSYDEVLTKVRELKAGMTSGQRGKLANTSFQGQGEMQRVLHDAFTEFMDWNALFTFQEAPAAKMENDVIDTCVDIMNGGETGRGNLTSGGTESNFCGLHAARRWSRE
;
A
#
# COMPACT_ATOMS: atom_id res chain seq x y z
N MET A 1 3.96 13.95 33.17
CA MET A 1 3.25 12.89 32.42
C MET A 1 1.80 13.33 32.33
N THR A 2 1.38 13.86 31.19
CA THR A 2 -0.04 14.06 30.91
C THR A 2 -0.68 12.69 30.89
N THR A 3 -1.67 12.47 31.75
CA THR A 3 -2.56 11.31 31.69
C THR A 3 -3.34 11.45 30.38
N GLU A 4 -2.79 10.94 29.29
CA GLU A 4 -3.53 10.86 28.04
C GLU A 4 -4.63 9.83 28.22
N THR A 5 -5.85 10.35 28.38
CA THR A 5 -7.07 9.56 28.27
C THR A 5 -7.12 8.94 26.88
N LEU A 6 -7.45 7.64 26.81
CA LEU A 6 -7.69 6.97 25.53
C LEU A 6 -8.74 7.74 24.73
N TYR A 7 -8.49 7.92 23.43
CA TYR A 7 -9.48 8.49 22.53
C TYR A 7 -10.70 7.56 22.47
N THR A 8 -11.89 8.10 22.69
CA THR A 8 -13.14 7.33 22.66
C THR A 8 -13.92 7.61 21.39
N LEU A 9 -14.74 6.64 20.97
CA LEU A 9 -15.71 6.86 19.90
C LEU A 9 -16.70 7.94 20.37
N PRO A 10 -16.95 9.00 19.58
CA PRO A 10 -17.93 10.02 19.95
C PRO A 10 -19.33 9.42 20.02
N GLU A 11 -20.16 9.90 20.95
CA GLU A 11 -21.53 9.42 21.13
C GLU A 11 -22.42 9.65 19.90
N GLN A 12 -22.06 10.64 19.07
CA GLN A 12 -22.78 11.00 17.85
C GLN A 12 -21.80 11.11 16.67
N GLY A 13 -22.25 10.68 15.50
CA GLY A 13 -21.50 10.83 14.26
C GLY A 13 -21.36 12.30 13.89
N GLN A 14 -20.16 12.68 13.43
CA GLN A 14 -19.90 14.00 12.88
C GLN A 14 -20.27 14.06 11.40
N SER A 15 -20.53 15.26 10.90
CA SER A 15 -20.72 15.46 9.46
C SER A 15 -19.46 15.16 8.66
N TYR A 16 -19.64 14.85 7.38
CA TYR A 16 -18.54 14.64 6.45
C TYR A 16 -17.53 15.80 6.46
N ASP A 17 -18.01 17.04 6.40
CA ASP A 17 -17.16 18.22 6.33
C ASP A 17 -16.35 18.46 7.61
N GLU A 18 -16.95 18.20 8.78
CA GLU A 18 -16.24 18.28 10.06
C GLU A 18 -15.12 17.23 10.14
N VAL A 19 -15.37 16.00 9.70
CA VAL A 19 -14.36 14.93 9.69
C VAL A 19 -13.23 15.28 8.72
N LEU A 20 -13.57 15.66 7.49
CA LEU A 20 -12.56 15.98 6.47
C LEU A 20 -11.75 17.22 6.81
N THR A 21 -12.32 18.19 7.53
CA THR A 21 -11.57 19.34 8.05
C THR A 21 -10.47 18.90 9.00
N LYS A 22 -10.79 18.04 9.98
CA LYS A 22 -9.79 17.47 10.91
C LYS A 22 -8.70 16.67 10.19
N VAL A 23 -9.07 15.86 9.19
CA VAL A 23 -8.10 15.11 8.38
C VAL A 23 -7.14 16.05 7.64
N ARG A 24 -7.66 17.15 7.07
CA ARG A 24 -6.85 18.17 6.38
C ARG A 24 -5.93 18.92 7.32
N GLU A 25 -6.39 19.25 8.53
CA GLU A 25 -5.57 19.87 9.59
C GLU A 25 -4.40 18.97 9.98
N LEU A 26 -4.65 17.67 10.19
CA LEU A 26 -3.59 16.69 10.46
C LEU A 26 -2.56 16.65 9.32
N LYS A 27 -3.03 16.60 8.07
CA LYS A 27 -2.15 16.59 6.90
C LYS A 27 -1.34 17.89 6.76
N ALA A 28 -1.93 19.03 7.06
CA ALA A 28 -1.28 20.33 7.02
C ALA A 28 -0.18 20.47 8.10
N GLY A 29 -0.29 19.74 9.21
CA GLY A 29 0.75 19.64 10.24
C GLY A 29 1.96 18.79 9.85
N MET A 30 1.88 18.01 8.75
CA MET A 30 3.00 17.19 8.27
C MET A 30 4.00 18.02 7.46
N THR A 31 5.26 17.56 7.41
CA THR A 31 6.26 18.09 6.49
C THR A 31 5.74 18.07 5.05
N SER A 32 5.82 19.22 4.36
CA SER A 32 5.36 19.29 2.97
C SER A 32 6.23 18.42 2.07
N GLY A 33 5.59 17.65 1.18
CA GLY A 33 6.23 16.59 0.39
C GLY A 33 7.39 17.07 -0.50
N GLN A 34 7.41 18.36 -0.87
CA GLN A 34 8.44 18.95 -1.73
C GLN A 34 9.54 19.70 -0.97
N ARG A 35 9.40 19.91 0.34
CA ARG A 35 10.40 20.65 1.13
C ARG A 35 11.44 19.68 1.69
N GLY A 36 12.62 19.66 1.07
CA GLY A 36 13.82 19.00 1.58
C GLY A 36 13.78 17.46 1.53
N LYS A 37 14.08 16.89 0.34
CA LYS A 37 14.59 15.52 0.12
C LYS A 37 14.14 14.49 1.17
N LEU A 38 12.86 14.11 1.16
CA LEU A 38 12.29 13.04 2.00
C LEU A 38 12.75 11.64 1.58
N ALA A 39 14.05 11.46 1.32
CA ALA A 39 14.63 10.26 0.72
C ALA A 39 14.36 8.96 1.49
N ASN A 40 13.95 9.06 2.77
CA ASN A 40 13.63 7.89 3.60
C ASN A 40 12.16 7.80 4.03
N THR A 41 11.38 8.88 3.96
CA THR A 41 10.03 8.91 4.57
C THR A 41 8.90 8.93 3.55
N SER A 42 9.15 9.33 2.30
CA SER A 42 8.13 9.25 1.26
C SER A 42 8.70 9.33 -0.14
N PHE A 43 8.49 8.26 -0.92
CA PHE A 43 8.69 8.27 -2.37
C PHE A 43 7.36 8.62 -3.02
N GLN A 44 7.27 9.81 -3.60
CA GLN A 44 6.03 10.33 -4.18
C GLN A 44 6.24 10.65 -5.66
N GLY A 45 5.31 10.19 -6.50
CA GLY A 45 5.17 10.72 -7.85
C GLY A 45 4.74 12.19 -7.84
N GLN A 46 4.90 12.89 -8.96
CA GLN A 46 4.44 14.27 -9.14
C GLN A 46 3.63 14.40 -10.42
N GLY A 47 2.79 15.44 -10.49
CA GLY A 47 1.99 15.74 -11.68
C GLY A 47 1.10 14.58 -12.09
N GLU A 48 1.26 14.12 -13.32
CA GLU A 48 0.46 13.04 -13.90
C GLU A 48 0.60 11.72 -13.13
N MET A 49 1.81 11.36 -12.71
CA MET A 49 2.04 10.10 -11.98
C MET A 49 1.25 10.07 -10.66
N GLN A 50 1.27 11.18 -9.91
CA GLN A 50 0.51 11.26 -8.68
C GLN A 50 -0.99 11.10 -8.96
N ARG A 51 -1.50 11.78 -9.99
CA ARG A 51 -2.91 11.71 -10.36
C ARG A 51 -3.34 10.28 -10.71
N VAL A 52 -2.59 9.59 -11.58
CA VAL A 52 -2.90 8.21 -11.97
C VAL A 52 -2.94 7.28 -10.75
N LEU A 53 -1.96 7.40 -9.84
CA LEU A 53 -1.91 6.57 -8.63
C LEU A 53 -3.12 6.80 -7.71
N HIS A 54 -3.49 8.05 -7.48
CA HIS A 54 -4.63 8.38 -6.63
C HIS A 54 -5.96 7.94 -7.27
N ASP A 55 -6.16 8.22 -8.56
CA ASP A 55 -7.39 7.87 -9.26
C ASP A 55 -7.56 6.33 -9.33
N ALA A 56 -6.51 5.59 -9.69
CA ALA A 56 -6.54 4.13 -9.72
C ALA A 56 -6.79 3.50 -8.33
N PHE A 57 -6.22 4.07 -7.27
CA PHE A 57 -6.48 3.61 -5.91
C PHE A 57 -7.96 3.79 -5.55
N THR A 58 -8.57 4.92 -5.90
CA THR A 58 -10.00 5.16 -5.64
C THR A 58 -10.90 4.17 -6.39
N GLU A 59 -10.61 3.84 -7.65
CA GLU A 59 -11.39 2.86 -8.43
C GLU A 59 -11.41 1.46 -7.80
N PHE A 60 -10.32 1.05 -7.12
CA PHE A 60 -10.19 -0.27 -6.50
C PHE A 60 -10.30 -0.27 -4.97
N MET A 61 -10.54 0.88 -4.33
CA MET A 61 -10.45 1.06 -2.87
C MET A 61 -11.34 0.09 -2.08
N ASP A 62 -12.51 -0.21 -2.62
CA ASP A 62 -13.51 -1.05 -1.95
C ASP A 62 -13.37 -2.55 -2.28
N TRP A 63 -12.42 -2.91 -3.15
CA TRP A 63 -12.21 -4.29 -3.60
C TRP A 63 -11.20 -5.04 -2.73
N ASN A 64 -11.52 -6.30 -2.44
CA ASN A 64 -10.67 -7.18 -1.65
C ASN A 64 -10.00 -8.23 -2.54
N ALA A 65 -8.67 -8.16 -2.64
CA ALA A 65 -7.83 -9.08 -3.43
C ALA A 65 -7.92 -10.55 -2.98
N LEU A 66 -8.48 -10.84 -1.79
CA LEU A 66 -8.76 -12.21 -1.35
C LEU A 66 -9.70 -12.95 -2.31
N PHE A 67 -10.60 -12.24 -3.00
CA PHE A 67 -11.65 -12.84 -3.83
C PHE A 67 -11.33 -12.85 -5.32
N THR A 68 -10.05 -12.74 -5.68
CA THR A 68 -9.58 -12.74 -7.09
C THR A 68 -9.91 -14.01 -7.87
N PHE A 69 -10.19 -15.12 -7.17
CA PHE A 69 -10.71 -16.34 -7.78
C PHE A 69 -12.16 -16.23 -8.28
N GLN A 70 -12.93 -15.26 -7.78
CA GLN A 70 -14.26 -14.89 -8.28
C GLN A 70 -14.20 -13.64 -9.16
N GLU A 71 -13.31 -12.71 -8.82
CA GLU A 71 -13.21 -11.38 -9.41
C GLU A 71 -11.82 -11.19 -10.03
N ALA A 72 -11.56 -11.93 -11.10
CA ALA A 72 -10.25 -11.97 -11.77
C ALA A 72 -9.66 -10.59 -12.13
N PRO A 73 -10.44 -9.56 -12.51
CA PRO A 73 -9.91 -8.22 -12.74
C PRO A 73 -9.18 -7.62 -11.54
N ALA A 74 -9.54 -7.98 -10.31
CA ALA A 74 -8.88 -7.49 -9.10
C ALA A 74 -7.43 -7.98 -8.97
N ALA A 75 -7.05 -9.08 -9.64
CA ALA A 75 -5.67 -9.60 -9.65
C ALA A 75 -4.85 -9.09 -10.84
N LYS A 76 -5.48 -8.49 -11.86
CA LYS A 76 -4.81 -8.12 -13.11
C LYS A 76 -3.60 -7.22 -12.86
N MET A 77 -3.79 -6.15 -12.09
CA MET A 77 -2.71 -5.20 -11.78
C MET A 77 -1.59 -5.85 -10.96
N GLU A 78 -1.93 -6.71 -9.99
CA GLU A 78 -0.93 -7.42 -9.19
C GLU A 78 -0.08 -8.36 -10.06
N ASN A 79 -0.72 -9.13 -10.94
CA ASN A 79 -0.04 -10.03 -11.87
C ASN A 79 0.87 -9.26 -12.85
N ASP A 80 0.39 -8.16 -13.44
CA ASP A 80 1.19 -7.36 -14.37
C ASP A 80 2.44 -6.75 -13.68
N VAL A 81 2.32 -6.34 -12.42
CA VAL A 81 3.45 -5.85 -11.61
C VAL A 81 4.44 -6.97 -11.31
N ILE A 82 3.96 -8.16 -10.95
CA ILE A 82 4.80 -9.34 -10.69
C ILE A 82 5.57 -9.71 -11.97
N ASP A 83 4.90 -9.80 -13.11
CA ASP A 83 5.52 -10.14 -14.39
C ASP A 83 6.58 -9.11 -14.79
N THR A 84 6.31 -7.82 -14.61
CA THR A 84 7.29 -6.74 -14.82
C THR A 84 8.51 -6.91 -13.91
N CYS A 85 8.32 -7.24 -12.63
CA CYS A 85 9.43 -7.47 -11.70
C CYS A 85 10.24 -8.72 -12.07
N VAL A 86 9.59 -9.80 -12.52
CA VAL A 86 10.26 -11.02 -12.99
C VAL A 86 11.13 -10.72 -14.21
N ASP A 87 10.62 -9.92 -15.16
CA ASP A 87 11.35 -9.50 -16.35
C ASP A 87 12.58 -8.65 -16.00
N ILE A 88 12.42 -7.59 -15.18
CA ILE A 88 13.51 -6.73 -14.71
C ILE A 88 14.63 -7.55 -14.03
N MET A 89 14.25 -8.60 -13.29
CA MET A 89 15.19 -9.46 -12.57
C MET A 89 15.71 -10.64 -13.41
N ASN A 90 15.40 -10.70 -14.70
CA ASN A 90 15.81 -11.75 -15.64
C ASN A 90 15.38 -13.17 -15.18
N GLY A 91 14.18 -13.31 -14.61
CA GLY A 91 13.70 -14.59 -14.07
C GLY A 91 13.31 -15.64 -15.12
N GLY A 92 13.17 -15.25 -16.39
CA GLY A 92 12.80 -16.15 -17.50
C GLY A 92 11.41 -16.78 -17.37
N GLU A 93 11.13 -17.80 -18.19
CA GLU A 93 9.79 -18.42 -18.29
C GLU A 93 9.31 -19.09 -16.99
N THR A 94 10.24 -19.49 -16.13
CA THR A 94 9.95 -20.15 -14.85
C THR A 94 9.91 -19.19 -13.67
N GLY A 95 10.27 -17.91 -13.87
CA GLY A 95 10.24 -16.89 -12.82
C GLY A 95 8.82 -16.69 -12.28
N ARG A 96 8.66 -16.70 -10.96
CA ARG A 96 7.38 -16.46 -10.28
C ARG A 96 7.61 -15.53 -9.10
N GLY A 97 6.55 -14.84 -8.69
CA GLY A 97 6.57 -13.92 -7.56
C GLY A 97 5.23 -13.89 -6.82
N ASN A 98 5.21 -13.16 -5.71
CA ASN A 98 4.01 -12.85 -4.96
C ASN A 98 4.07 -11.37 -4.56
N LEU A 99 2.95 -10.66 -4.67
CA LEU A 99 2.83 -9.29 -4.17
C LEU A 99 2.62 -9.33 -2.65
N THR A 100 3.25 -8.41 -1.93
CA THR A 100 3.19 -8.35 -0.46
C THR A 100 2.92 -6.92 0.00
N SER A 101 2.60 -6.74 1.28
CA SER A 101 2.41 -5.41 1.89
C SER A 101 3.68 -4.55 1.96
N GLY A 102 4.86 -5.17 1.78
CA GLY A 102 6.13 -4.45 1.78
C GLY A 102 7.34 -5.35 2.01
N GLY A 103 8.53 -4.75 2.00
CA GLY A 103 9.81 -5.48 2.00
C GLY A 103 10.00 -6.43 3.20
N THR A 104 9.48 -6.08 4.38
CA THR A 104 9.55 -6.96 5.56
C THR A 104 8.79 -8.26 5.33
N GLU A 105 7.55 -8.19 4.83
CA GLU A 105 6.77 -9.38 4.51
C GLU A 105 7.44 -10.20 3.41
N SER A 106 7.95 -9.56 2.35
CA SER A 106 8.71 -10.24 1.28
C SER A 106 9.89 -11.05 1.83
N ASN A 107 10.68 -10.47 2.76
CA ASN A 107 11.79 -11.18 3.40
C ASN A 107 11.30 -12.40 4.19
N PHE A 108 10.22 -12.27 4.97
CA PHE A 108 9.68 -13.39 5.73
C PHE A 108 9.08 -14.48 4.84
N CYS A 109 8.36 -14.12 3.77
CA CYS A 109 7.85 -15.07 2.79
C CYS A 109 8.98 -15.86 2.12
N GLY A 110 10.05 -15.18 1.68
CA GLY A 110 11.22 -15.81 1.09
C GLY A 110 11.94 -16.76 2.04
N LEU A 111 12.20 -16.32 3.28
CA LEU A 111 12.80 -17.16 4.32
C LEU A 111 11.91 -18.35 4.68
N HIS A 112 10.59 -18.16 4.76
CA HIS A 112 9.64 -19.22 5.03
C HIS A 112 9.67 -20.27 3.92
N ALA A 113 9.60 -19.86 2.65
CA ALA A 113 9.63 -20.74 1.50
C ALA A 113 10.94 -21.54 1.44
N ALA A 114 12.09 -20.88 1.58
CA ALA A 114 13.40 -21.55 1.59
C ALA A 114 13.53 -22.56 2.72
N ARG A 115 13.06 -22.21 3.94
CA ARG A 115 13.05 -23.11 5.10
C ARG A 115 12.12 -24.31 4.91
N ARG A 116 10.99 -24.13 4.23
CA ARG A 116 10.05 -25.22 3.93
C ARG A 116 10.64 -26.16 2.91
N TRP A 117 11.14 -25.61 1.81
CA TRP A 117 11.81 -26.37 0.76
C TRP A 117 12.99 -27.21 1.29
N SER A 118 13.81 -26.66 2.20
CA SER A 118 14.95 -27.40 2.76
C SER A 118 14.58 -28.52 3.74
N ARG A 119 13.31 -28.66 4.12
CA ARG A 119 12.80 -29.67 5.07
C ARG A 119 12.06 -30.81 4.38
N GLU A 120 11.74 -30.64 3.10
CA GLU A 120 11.29 -31.70 2.21
C GLU A 120 12.50 -32.48 1.69
#